data_AF-A0A523JEQ3-F1
#
_entry.id   AF-A0A523JEQ3-F1
#
_cell.length_a   1.000
_cell.length_b   1.000
_cell.length_c   1.000
_cell.angle_alpha   90.00
_cell.angle_beta   90.00
_cell.angle_gamma   90.00
#
_symmetry.space_group_name_H-M   'P 1'
#
loop_
_entity.id
_entity.type
_entity.pdbx_description
1 polymer ?
#
loop_
_entity_poly.entity_id
_entity_poly.type
_entity_poly.pdbx_seq_one_letter_code
_entity_poly.pdbx_strand_id
1 'polypeptide(L)'
;MIRLIFLILIMGCSVNDLKPRSVEEYAHGPKFVKYYLPDLPSWANISNSANCKRQVSNKYLNFSSLRSDFAFSYRELAQFQYLYNIEYQKLTKLADKGILPFSEEEKLFYDVFDKVKTKIYAFRRPTYKRINLVWVDGLKQGRLKKLMKSKAMTNGHPVFVSLCKSGNELVEFIGKNKLGTKDIRALSFEIFSSYNSKIESSGKTSLNFSKLFDKKQKLYFYTPSGTLPPEFVGKFRIRKF
;
A
#
# COMPACT_ATOMS: atom_id res chain seq x y z
N MET A 1 72.24 24.32 35.82
CA MET A 1 71.09 24.76 34.99
C MET A 1 70.79 23.74 33.87
N ILE A 2 70.72 22.43 34.20
CA ILE A 2 70.52 21.34 33.21
C ILE A 2 69.40 20.35 33.66
N ARG A 3 68.87 20.50 34.89
CA ARG A 3 67.83 19.61 35.43
C ARG A 3 66.38 20.03 35.16
N LEU A 4 66.14 21.17 34.50
CA LEU A 4 64.78 21.67 34.24
C LEU A 4 64.24 21.36 32.83
N ILE A 5 65.09 20.88 31.91
CA ILE A 5 64.71 20.62 30.51
C ILE A 5 64.15 19.21 30.31
N PHE A 6 64.43 18.28 31.23
CA PHE A 6 63.98 16.88 31.10
C PHE A 6 62.54 16.64 31.58
N LEU A 7 61.91 17.60 32.25
CA LEU A 7 60.55 17.45 32.79
C LEU A 7 59.44 17.92 31.82
N ILE A 8 59.78 18.60 30.73
CA ILE A 8 58.80 19.16 29.78
C ILE A 8 58.46 18.18 28.64
N LEU A 9 59.20 17.09 28.48
CA LEU A 9 59.01 16.11 27.40
C LEU A 9 58.01 14.99 27.69
N ILE A 10 57.35 14.98 28.86
CA ILE A 10 56.42 13.90 29.26
C ILE A 10 54.94 14.30 29.22
N MET A 11 54.61 15.53 28.81
CA MET A 11 53.24 15.88 28.43
C MET A 11 52.96 15.44 26.99
N GLY A 12 53.06 14.14 26.74
CA GLY A 12 52.45 13.53 25.56
C GLY A 12 50.94 13.53 25.73
N CYS A 13 50.23 14.18 24.80
CA CYS A 13 48.78 14.03 24.71
C CYS A 13 48.44 12.55 24.57
N SER A 14 47.72 12.01 25.57
CA SER A 14 46.95 10.78 25.41
C SER A 14 45.91 11.04 24.33
N VAL A 15 46.19 10.59 23.11
CA VAL A 15 45.16 10.46 22.08
C VAL A 15 44.26 9.33 22.55
N ASN A 16 43.25 9.67 23.35
CA ASN A 16 42.24 8.73 23.78
C ASN A 16 41.70 8.03 22.54
N ASP A 17 41.79 6.70 22.55
CA ASP A 17 41.21 5.74 21.61
C ASP A 17 40.21 6.36 20.65
N LEU A 18 40.66 6.71 19.45
CA LEU A 18 39.76 6.78 18.31
C LEU A 18 39.34 5.34 18.02
N LYS A 19 38.37 4.84 18.78
CA LYS A 19 37.65 3.63 18.43
C LYS A 19 37.17 3.83 16.99
N PRO A 20 37.36 2.85 16.10
CA PRO A 20 36.72 2.89 14.79
C PRO A 20 35.23 3.13 15.03
N ARG A 21 34.71 4.29 14.64
CA ARG A 21 33.27 4.53 14.69
C ARG A 21 32.65 3.51 13.75
N SER A 22 31.77 2.67 14.28
CA SER A 22 31.05 1.68 13.50
C SER A 22 30.32 2.40 12.36
N VAL A 23 30.42 1.89 11.13
CA VAL A 23 29.73 2.47 9.97
C VAL A 23 28.21 2.57 10.22
N GLU A 24 27.67 1.75 11.12
CA GLU A 24 26.30 1.87 11.63
C GLU A 24 25.92 3.26 12.17
N GLU A 25 26.86 4.03 12.73
CA GLU A 25 26.62 5.35 13.32
C GLU A 25 26.45 6.44 12.23
N TYR A 26 27.04 6.23 11.06
CA TYR A 26 26.84 7.06 9.86
C TYR A 26 25.67 6.54 8.99
N ALA A 27 25.25 5.29 9.19
CA ALA A 27 24.10 4.69 8.53
C ALA A 27 22.76 5.01 9.23
N HIS A 28 22.71 6.05 10.07
CA HIS A 28 21.45 6.64 10.51
C HIS A 28 20.82 7.44 9.37
N GLY A 29 20.42 6.73 8.30
CA GLY A 29 19.42 7.24 7.37
C GLY A 29 18.16 7.63 8.15
N PRO A 30 17.26 8.43 7.53
CA PRO A 30 16.04 8.86 8.20
C PRO A 30 15.31 7.65 8.81
N LYS A 31 14.95 7.74 10.09
CA LYS A 31 14.37 6.60 10.85
C LYS A 31 13.12 6.02 10.21
N PHE A 32 12.45 6.76 9.32
CA PHE A 32 11.27 6.31 8.60
C PHE A 32 11.58 5.31 7.46
N VAL A 33 12.81 5.27 6.94
CA VAL A 33 13.21 4.38 5.82
C VAL A 33 13.03 2.90 6.16
N LYS A 34 13.19 2.50 7.43
CA LYS A 34 12.96 1.11 7.87
C LYS A 34 11.52 0.61 7.66
N TYR A 35 10.56 1.52 7.47
CA TYR A 35 9.16 1.19 7.24
C TYR A 35 8.84 0.92 5.76
N TYR A 36 9.83 0.99 4.88
CA TYR A 36 9.68 0.68 3.46
C TYR A 36 10.34 -0.65 3.12
N LEU A 37 9.78 -1.33 2.14
CA LEU A 37 10.46 -2.40 1.43
C LEU A 37 11.23 -1.82 0.24
N PRO A 38 12.21 -2.57 -0.32
CA PRO A 38 12.88 -2.17 -1.53
C PRO A 38 11.90 -1.87 -2.68
N ASP A 39 12.22 -0.85 -3.47
CA ASP A 39 11.39 -0.45 -4.60
C ASP A 39 11.31 -1.57 -5.64
N LEU A 40 10.09 -1.81 -6.15
CA LEU A 40 9.89 -2.77 -7.22
C LEU A 40 10.35 -2.16 -8.56
N PRO A 41 11.24 -2.81 -9.31
CA PRO A 41 11.67 -2.30 -10.60
C PRO A 41 10.53 -2.32 -11.61
N SER A 42 10.57 -1.39 -12.58
CA SER A 42 9.48 -1.17 -13.54
C SER A 42 9.14 -2.40 -14.40
N TRP A 43 10.10 -3.29 -14.66
CA TRP A 43 9.89 -4.54 -15.39
C TRP A 43 9.10 -5.58 -14.58
N ALA A 44 9.19 -5.53 -13.25
CA ALA A 44 8.50 -6.46 -12.35
C ALA A 44 7.09 -5.97 -11.95
N ASN A 45 6.71 -4.76 -12.36
CA ASN A 45 5.42 -4.15 -12.03
C ASN A 45 4.27 -4.65 -12.92
N ILE A 46 4.04 -5.96 -12.87
CA ILE A 46 3.04 -6.69 -13.66
C ILE A 46 2.02 -7.38 -12.76
N SER A 47 0.80 -7.55 -13.28
CA SER A 47 -0.21 -8.42 -12.70
C SER A 47 -0.41 -9.61 -13.62
N ASN A 48 0.05 -10.78 -13.19
CA ASN A 48 -0.10 -12.01 -13.97
C ASN A 48 -1.57 -12.43 -14.05
N SER A 49 -2.29 -12.35 -12.94
CA SER A 49 -3.72 -12.71 -12.88
C SER A 49 -4.61 -11.84 -13.75
N ALA A 50 -4.25 -10.58 -13.96
CA ALA A 50 -5.00 -9.64 -14.78
C ALA A 50 -4.33 -9.39 -16.16
N ASN A 51 -3.22 -10.06 -16.44
CA ASN A 51 -2.42 -9.96 -17.67
C ASN A 51 -2.14 -8.51 -18.10
N CYS A 52 -1.56 -7.70 -17.20
CA CYS A 52 -1.30 -6.28 -17.47
C CYS A 52 0.02 -5.81 -16.84
N LYS A 53 0.60 -4.77 -17.44
CA LYS A 53 1.70 -3.99 -16.85
C LYS A 53 1.14 -2.70 -16.26
N ARG A 54 1.51 -2.39 -15.02
CA ARG A 54 1.09 -1.18 -14.31
C ARG A 54 2.00 -0.01 -14.69
N GLN A 55 1.42 1.17 -14.84
CA GLN A 55 2.15 2.37 -15.28
C GLN A 55 2.90 3.06 -14.14
N VAL A 56 2.39 2.95 -12.91
CA VAL A 56 2.98 3.52 -11.71
C VAL A 56 3.40 2.42 -10.74
N SER A 57 4.55 2.59 -10.09
CA SER A 57 5.05 1.63 -9.10
C SER A 57 4.51 1.95 -7.71
N ASN A 58 4.29 0.91 -6.91
CA ASN A 58 3.93 1.06 -5.51
C ASN A 58 5.18 1.16 -4.64
N LYS A 59 5.15 2.09 -3.69
CA LYS A 59 5.97 2.03 -2.49
C LYS A 59 5.35 1.00 -1.55
N TYR A 60 6.02 -0.14 -1.41
CA TYR A 60 5.59 -1.20 -0.50
C TYR A 60 6.09 -0.91 0.91
N LEU A 61 5.23 -1.09 1.89
CA LEU A 61 5.55 -0.83 3.28
C LEU A 61 5.91 -2.12 4.02
N ASN A 62 6.83 -2.00 4.96
CA ASN A 62 7.21 -3.07 5.88
C ASN A 62 6.15 -3.18 6.99
N PHE A 63 5.13 -4.02 6.75
CA PHE A 63 4.03 -4.22 7.69
C PHE A 63 4.50 -4.80 9.03
N SER A 64 5.60 -5.57 9.04
CA SER A 64 6.15 -6.13 10.28
C SER A 64 6.64 -5.00 11.19
N SER A 65 7.49 -4.11 10.68
CA SER A 65 8.02 -2.96 11.43
C SER A 65 6.93 -1.95 11.81
N LEU A 66 6.00 -1.66 10.90
CA LEU A 66 4.86 -0.79 11.21
C LEU A 66 3.95 -1.37 12.31
N ARG A 67 3.79 -2.70 12.34
CA ARG A 67 3.01 -3.37 13.38
C ARG A 67 3.75 -3.38 14.72
N SER A 68 5.04 -3.70 14.75
CA SER A 68 5.82 -3.74 16.00
C SER A 68 5.87 -2.36 16.65
N ASP A 69 6.11 -1.32 15.86
CA ASP A 69 6.45 -0.01 16.41
C ASP A 69 5.20 0.84 16.69
N PHE A 70 4.12 0.63 15.92
CA PHE A 70 2.88 1.43 16.02
C PHE A 70 1.64 0.63 16.36
N ALA A 71 1.74 -0.68 16.59
CA ALA A 71 0.61 -1.56 16.93
C ALA A 71 -0.55 -1.52 15.91
N PHE A 72 -0.27 -1.28 14.62
CA PHE A 72 -1.31 -1.26 13.60
C PHE A 72 -1.96 -2.64 13.38
N SER A 73 -3.28 -2.64 13.21
CA SER A 73 -4.03 -3.78 12.70
C SER A 73 -3.78 -4.00 11.20
N TYR A 74 -4.06 -5.19 10.69
CA TYR A 74 -3.96 -5.48 9.24
C TYR A 74 -4.70 -4.46 8.38
N ARG A 75 -5.90 -4.05 8.83
CA ARG A 75 -6.73 -3.08 8.10
C ARG A 75 -6.06 -1.72 8.04
N GLU A 76 -5.49 -1.26 9.15
CA GLU A 76 -4.79 0.02 9.21
C GLU A 76 -3.52 -0.01 8.36
N LEU A 77 -2.77 -1.12 8.35
CA LEU A 77 -1.60 -1.29 7.49
C LEU A 77 -1.96 -1.22 5.99
N ALA A 78 -3.01 -1.94 5.57
CA ALA A 78 -3.49 -1.88 4.19
C ALA A 78 -3.95 -0.47 3.80
N GLN A 79 -4.66 0.23 4.70
CA GLN A 79 -5.10 1.61 4.46
C GLN A 79 -3.94 2.61 4.45
N PHE A 80 -2.93 2.41 5.30
CA PHE A 80 -1.71 3.21 5.31
C PHE A 80 -1.02 3.09 3.97
N GLN A 81 -0.72 1.86 3.52
CA GLN A 81 -0.10 1.66 2.22
C GLN A 81 -0.94 2.27 1.10
N TYR A 82 -2.26 2.09 1.17
CA TYR A 82 -3.13 2.61 0.12
C TYR A 82 -3.10 4.14 0.05
N LEU A 83 -3.31 4.80 1.19
CA LEU A 83 -3.33 6.25 1.29
C LEU A 83 -1.96 6.84 0.96
N TYR A 84 -0.88 6.24 1.47
CA TYR A 84 0.49 6.66 1.15
C TYR A 84 0.74 6.63 -0.35
N ASN A 85 0.43 5.53 -1.04
CA ASN A 85 0.68 5.43 -2.47
C ASN A 85 -0.18 6.40 -3.30
N ILE A 86 -1.44 6.64 -2.90
CA ILE A 86 -2.29 7.65 -3.56
C ILE A 86 -1.67 9.05 -3.43
N GLU A 87 -1.29 9.45 -2.22
CA GLU A 87 -0.75 10.79 -1.97
C GLU A 87 0.66 10.95 -2.54
N TYR A 88 1.49 9.91 -2.45
CA TYR A 88 2.81 9.84 -3.06
C TYR A 88 2.73 10.12 -4.56
N GLN A 89 1.85 9.40 -5.27
CA GLN A 89 1.65 9.59 -6.71
C GLN A 89 1.16 11.00 -7.07
N LYS A 90 0.35 11.64 -6.21
CA LYS A 90 -0.08 13.03 -6.42
C LYS A 90 1.10 13.98 -6.28
N LEU A 91 1.88 13.86 -5.20
CA LEU A 91 3.03 14.72 -4.94
C LEU A 91 4.12 14.56 -6.00
N THR A 92 4.42 13.33 -6.43
CA THR A 92 5.39 13.10 -7.50
C THR A 92 4.97 13.71 -8.84
N LYS A 93 3.66 13.76 -9.13
CA LYS A 93 3.16 14.41 -10.36
C LYS A 93 3.31 15.93 -10.33
N LEU A 94 3.33 16.53 -9.14
CA LEU A 94 3.50 17.97 -8.94
C LEU A 94 4.97 18.38 -8.83
N ALA A 95 5.87 17.43 -8.55
CA ALA A 95 7.30 17.69 -8.42
C ALA A 95 7.97 17.82 -9.81
N ASP A 96 8.85 18.82 -9.96
CA ASP A 96 9.50 19.20 -11.23
C ASP A 96 10.22 18.04 -11.96
N LYS A 97 10.70 17.04 -11.22
CA LYS A 97 11.45 15.89 -11.76
C LYS A 97 10.76 14.55 -11.59
N GLY A 98 9.49 14.52 -11.14
CA GLY A 98 8.80 13.27 -10.83
C GLY A 98 9.38 12.52 -9.62
N ILE A 99 10.28 13.15 -8.86
CA ILE A 99 10.96 12.57 -7.70
C ILE A 99 10.59 13.41 -6.48
N LEU A 100 10.11 12.74 -5.43
CA LEU A 100 9.79 13.39 -4.16
C LEU A 100 11.06 13.44 -3.28
N PRO A 101 11.49 14.62 -2.78
CA PRO A 101 12.63 14.70 -1.88
C PRO A 101 12.38 13.93 -0.57
N PHE A 102 13.44 13.43 0.07
CA PHE A 102 13.32 12.65 1.31
C PHE A 102 12.57 13.38 2.43
N SER A 103 12.74 14.69 2.57
CA SER A 103 12.01 15.49 3.56
C SER A 103 10.50 15.51 3.33
N GLU A 104 10.08 15.53 2.06
CA GLU A 104 8.67 15.47 1.68
C GLU A 104 8.12 14.03 1.82
N GLU A 105 8.93 13.01 1.54
CA GLU A 105 8.55 11.61 1.81
C GLU A 105 8.34 11.36 3.32
N GLU A 106 9.22 11.90 4.17
CA GLU A 106 9.10 11.81 5.62
C GLU A 106 7.84 12.52 6.12
N LYS A 107 7.61 13.75 5.65
CA LYS A 107 6.39 14.50 5.98
C LYS A 107 5.14 13.74 5.55
N LEU A 108 5.11 13.22 4.33
CA LEU A 108 4.01 12.41 3.83
C LEU A 108 3.78 11.17 4.71
N PHE A 109 4.85 10.49 5.15
CA PHE A 109 4.75 9.33 6.01
C PHE A 109 4.01 9.66 7.31
N TYR A 110 4.41 10.73 8.00
CA TYR A 110 3.78 11.13 9.27
C TYR A 110 2.35 11.68 9.06
N ASP A 111 2.11 12.41 7.98
CA ASP A 111 0.75 12.86 7.62
C ASP A 111 -0.20 11.68 7.41
N VAL A 112 0.26 10.62 6.74
CA VAL A 112 -0.52 9.39 6.51
C VAL A 112 -0.69 8.62 7.81
N PHE A 113 0.36 8.54 8.63
CA PHE A 113 0.30 7.94 9.96
C PHE A 113 -0.82 8.56 10.80
N ASP A 114 -0.83 9.90 10.92
CA ASP A 114 -1.83 10.62 11.70
C ASP A 114 -3.24 10.42 11.13
N LYS A 115 -3.41 10.49 9.81
CA LYS A 115 -4.69 10.19 9.14
C LYS A 115 -5.19 8.78 9.48
N VAL A 116 -4.35 7.77 9.36
CA VAL A 116 -4.74 6.37 9.63
C VAL A 116 -5.07 6.17 11.11
N LYS A 117 -4.28 6.75 12.02
CA LYS A 117 -4.53 6.70 13.47
C LYS A 117 -5.84 7.37 13.87
N THR A 118 -6.16 8.50 13.23
CA THR A 118 -7.44 9.21 13.38
C THR A 118 -8.58 8.59 12.56
N LYS A 119 -8.36 7.41 11.95
CA LYS A 119 -9.34 6.63 11.16
C LYS A 119 -9.80 7.33 9.88
N ILE A 120 -9.01 8.28 9.38
CA ILE A 120 -9.14 8.88 8.06
C ILE A 120 -8.50 7.93 7.04
N TYR A 121 -9.34 7.26 6.27
CA TYR A 121 -8.93 6.24 5.31
C TYR A 121 -9.23 6.64 3.87
N ALA A 122 -8.37 6.22 2.94
CA ALA A 122 -8.62 6.34 1.51
C ALA A 122 -9.84 5.51 1.08
N PHE A 123 -9.90 4.25 1.53
CA PHE A 123 -11.07 3.40 1.29
C PHE A 123 -12.00 3.39 2.50
N ARG A 124 -13.16 4.05 2.36
CA ARG A 124 -14.24 3.94 3.34
C ARG A 124 -15.08 2.70 3.05
N ARG A 125 -15.04 1.74 3.96
CA ARG A 125 -15.82 0.51 3.88
C ARG A 125 -17.33 0.83 3.86
N PRO A 126 -18.11 0.29 2.91
CA PRO A 126 -19.57 0.43 2.92
C PRO A 126 -20.18 -0.25 4.15
N THR A 127 -21.31 0.25 4.63
CA THR A 127 -22.04 -0.31 5.79
C THR A 127 -23.04 -1.42 5.44
N TYR A 128 -23.21 -1.72 4.14
CA TYR A 128 -24.17 -2.69 3.64
C TYR A 128 -23.85 -4.12 4.09
N LYS A 129 -24.89 -4.91 4.43
CA LYS A 129 -24.75 -6.33 4.81
C LYS A 129 -24.18 -7.19 3.67
N ARG A 130 -24.47 -6.84 2.42
CA ARG A 130 -23.98 -7.51 1.21
C ARG A 130 -23.04 -6.59 0.45
N ILE A 131 -21.83 -7.05 0.21
CA ILE A 131 -20.83 -6.37 -0.62
C ILE A 131 -20.61 -7.19 -1.88
N ASN A 132 -20.70 -6.52 -3.02
CA ASN A 132 -20.46 -7.11 -4.33
C ASN A 132 -19.10 -6.61 -4.84
N LEU A 133 -18.06 -7.43 -4.68
CA LEU A 133 -16.71 -7.16 -5.18
C LEU A 133 -16.69 -7.46 -6.69
N VAL A 134 -16.47 -6.43 -7.49
CA VAL A 134 -16.50 -6.51 -8.96
C VAL A 134 -15.07 -6.37 -9.47
N TRP A 135 -14.49 -7.46 -9.96
CA TRP A 135 -13.16 -7.43 -10.54
C TRP A 135 -13.21 -6.88 -11.97
N VAL A 136 -12.71 -5.65 -12.16
CA VAL A 136 -12.91 -4.93 -13.42
C VAL A 136 -11.94 -5.33 -14.52
N ASP A 137 -10.79 -5.89 -14.18
CA ASP A 137 -9.75 -6.21 -15.19
C ASP A 137 -10.14 -7.45 -16.01
N GLY A 138 -10.83 -8.40 -15.39
CA GLY A 138 -11.25 -9.63 -16.06
C GLY A 138 -12.53 -9.48 -16.89
N LEU A 139 -13.31 -8.41 -16.73
CA LEU A 139 -14.64 -8.29 -17.33
C LEU A 139 -14.64 -7.37 -18.56
N LYS A 140 -15.08 -7.91 -19.71
CA LYS A 140 -15.36 -7.09 -20.90
C LYS A 140 -16.39 -6.00 -20.56
N GLN A 141 -16.18 -4.79 -21.07
CA GLN A 141 -16.99 -3.61 -20.74
C GLN A 141 -18.51 -3.81 -20.89
N GLY A 142 -18.96 -4.48 -21.97
CA GLY A 142 -20.38 -4.78 -22.19
C GLY A 142 -20.99 -5.67 -21.11
N ARG A 143 -20.24 -6.70 -20.66
CA ARG A 143 -20.67 -7.59 -19.57
C ARG A 143 -20.68 -6.86 -18.24
N LEU A 144 -19.70 -6.01 -17.99
CA LEU A 144 -19.63 -5.19 -16.79
C LEU A 144 -20.85 -4.25 -16.68
N LYS A 145 -21.22 -3.56 -17.77
CA LYS A 145 -22.43 -2.72 -17.80
C LYS A 145 -23.70 -3.53 -17.53
N LYS A 146 -23.83 -4.74 -18.10
CA LYS A 146 -24.95 -5.65 -17.83
C LYS A 146 -24.99 -6.09 -16.36
N LEU A 147 -23.83 -6.42 -15.78
CA LEU A 147 -23.70 -6.78 -14.38
C LEU A 147 -24.15 -5.63 -13.46
N MET A 148 -23.70 -4.40 -13.74
CA MET A 148 -24.05 -3.22 -12.94
C MET A 148 -25.56 -2.92 -12.95
N LYS A 149 -26.27 -3.25 -14.02
CA LYS A 149 -27.74 -3.11 -14.13
C LYS A 149 -28.52 -4.29 -13.53
N SER A 150 -27.84 -5.34 -13.07
CA SER A 150 -28.51 -6.55 -12.58
C SER A 150 -29.06 -6.38 -11.16
N LYS A 151 -30.09 -7.18 -10.83
CA LYS A 151 -30.63 -7.30 -9.46
C LYS A 151 -29.58 -7.68 -8.42
N ALA A 152 -28.48 -8.31 -8.84
CA ALA A 152 -27.38 -8.67 -7.95
C ALA A 152 -26.69 -7.41 -7.38
N MET A 153 -26.55 -6.35 -8.20
CA MET A 153 -25.92 -5.09 -7.84
C MET A 153 -26.85 -4.11 -7.13
N THR A 154 -28.18 -4.31 -7.21
CA THR A 154 -29.14 -3.56 -6.38
C THR A 154 -29.29 -4.15 -4.98
N ASN A 155 -29.14 -5.48 -4.84
CA ASN A 155 -29.27 -6.19 -3.57
C ASN A 155 -28.06 -6.03 -2.61
N GLY A 156 -27.02 -5.30 -3.01
CA GLY A 156 -25.81 -5.09 -2.22
C GLY A 156 -24.94 -4.01 -2.84
N HIS A 157 -23.95 -3.53 -2.11
CA HIS A 157 -23.17 -2.39 -2.58
C HIS A 157 -21.99 -2.83 -3.46
N PRO A 158 -21.85 -2.31 -4.69
CA PRO A 158 -20.72 -2.63 -5.54
C PRO A 158 -19.44 -1.98 -5.04
N VAL A 159 -18.37 -2.76 -4.97
CA VAL A 159 -17.01 -2.28 -4.75
C VAL A 159 -16.17 -2.75 -5.92
N PHE A 160 -15.70 -1.82 -6.72
CA PHE A 160 -14.85 -2.09 -7.88
C PHE A 160 -13.44 -2.39 -7.40
N VAL A 161 -12.84 -3.46 -7.93
CA VAL A 161 -11.49 -3.86 -7.58
C VAL A 161 -10.66 -4.10 -8.82
N SER A 162 -9.43 -3.57 -8.83
CA SER A 162 -8.48 -3.72 -9.93
C SER A 162 -7.08 -4.09 -9.42
N LEU A 163 -6.44 -5.00 -10.14
CA LEU A 163 -5.03 -5.35 -10.03
C LEU A 163 -4.17 -4.59 -11.05
N CYS A 164 -4.77 -3.85 -11.99
CA CYS A 164 -4.08 -3.15 -13.08
C CYS A 164 -4.11 -1.63 -12.95
N LYS A 165 -5.24 -1.08 -12.52
CA LYS A 165 -5.52 0.35 -12.52
C LYS A 165 -5.18 0.95 -11.18
N SER A 166 -4.47 2.08 -11.20
CA SER A 166 -4.29 2.97 -10.05
C SER A 166 -5.62 3.56 -9.59
N GLY A 167 -5.64 4.20 -8.44
CA GLY A 167 -6.86 4.81 -7.88
C GLY A 167 -7.51 5.78 -8.86
N ASN A 168 -6.70 6.63 -9.50
CA ASN A 168 -7.16 7.61 -10.48
C ASN A 168 -7.71 6.94 -11.75
N GLU A 169 -6.97 5.99 -12.33
CA GLU A 169 -7.39 5.26 -13.53
C GLU A 169 -8.67 4.45 -13.31
N LEU A 170 -8.85 3.89 -12.11
CA LEU A 170 -10.02 3.12 -11.75
C LEU A 170 -11.26 4.01 -11.63
N VAL A 171 -11.13 5.17 -10.99
CA VAL A 171 -12.23 6.15 -10.89
C VAL A 171 -12.59 6.70 -12.26
N GLU A 172 -11.60 7.06 -13.09
CA GLU A 172 -11.83 7.51 -14.47
C GLU A 172 -12.53 6.42 -15.30
N PHE A 173 -12.07 5.18 -15.19
CA PHE A 173 -12.70 4.04 -15.87
C PHE A 173 -14.18 3.87 -15.47
N ILE A 174 -14.49 3.98 -14.17
CA ILE A 174 -15.88 3.87 -13.68
C ILE A 174 -16.74 5.02 -14.20
N GLY A 175 -16.22 6.25 -14.16
CA GLY A 175 -16.90 7.46 -14.64
C GLY A 175 -17.18 7.42 -16.14
N LYS A 176 -16.13 7.20 -16.96
CA LYS A 176 -16.22 7.11 -18.43
C LYS A 176 -17.21 6.05 -18.90
N ASN A 177 -17.33 4.95 -18.16
CA ASN A 177 -18.23 3.85 -18.51
C ASN A 177 -19.63 3.95 -17.88
N LYS A 178 -19.92 5.02 -17.12
CA LYS A 178 -21.19 5.21 -16.40
C LYS A 178 -21.55 4.01 -15.52
N LEU A 179 -20.55 3.45 -14.84
CA LEU A 179 -20.71 2.26 -13.99
C LEU A 179 -21.06 2.60 -12.54
N GLY A 180 -20.84 3.85 -12.13
CA GLY A 180 -21.03 4.29 -10.75
C GLY A 180 -22.46 4.72 -10.42
N THR A 181 -22.87 4.47 -9.18
CA THR A 181 -23.97 5.19 -8.51
C THR A 181 -23.38 6.39 -7.74
N LYS A 182 -24.21 7.18 -7.03
CA LYS A 182 -23.78 8.35 -6.24
C LYS A 182 -22.71 8.06 -5.16
N ASP A 183 -22.36 6.79 -4.89
CA ASP A 183 -21.31 6.40 -3.94
C ASP A 183 -20.40 5.33 -4.55
N ILE A 184 -19.40 5.75 -5.33
CA ILE A 184 -18.43 4.84 -5.95
C ILE A 184 -17.41 4.39 -4.90
N ARG A 185 -17.21 3.08 -4.81
CA ARG A 185 -16.19 2.46 -3.96
C ARG A 185 -15.22 1.68 -4.82
N ALA A 186 -13.95 2.04 -4.73
CA ALA A 186 -12.90 1.52 -5.57
C ALA A 186 -11.72 1.07 -4.71
N LEU A 187 -11.14 -0.07 -5.08
CA LEU A 187 -9.92 -0.63 -4.52
C LEU A 187 -8.98 -0.92 -5.69
N SER A 188 -8.03 -0.03 -5.88
CA SER A 188 -7.00 -0.14 -6.92
C SER A 188 -5.79 -0.92 -6.42
N PHE A 189 -4.82 -1.19 -7.30
CA PHE A 189 -3.74 -2.12 -6.97
C PHE A 189 -2.79 -1.60 -5.85
N GLU A 190 -2.83 -0.31 -5.53
CA GLU A 190 -1.97 0.30 -4.49
C GLU A 190 -2.21 -0.25 -3.07
N ILE A 191 -3.39 -0.82 -2.80
CA ILE A 191 -3.71 -1.41 -1.48
C ILE A 191 -3.08 -2.79 -1.26
N PHE A 192 -2.64 -3.49 -2.31
CA PHE A 192 -2.16 -4.87 -2.21
C PHE A 192 -0.73 -4.90 -1.67
N SER A 193 -0.46 -5.78 -0.71
CA SER A 193 0.83 -5.86 -0.02
C SER A 193 1.45 -7.25 -0.14
N SER A 194 2.77 -7.38 -0.02
CA SER A 194 3.46 -8.67 0.05
C SER A 194 3.22 -9.43 1.36
N TYR A 195 2.41 -8.89 2.28
CA TYR A 195 2.11 -9.47 3.58
C TYR A 195 0.73 -10.13 3.64
N ASN A 196 0.65 -11.29 4.29
CA ASN A 196 -0.60 -11.97 4.57
C ASN A 196 -1.32 -11.37 5.79
N SER A 197 -2.49 -11.93 6.16
CA SER A 197 -3.27 -11.42 7.31
C SER A 197 -2.65 -11.66 8.69
N LYS A 198 -1.59 -12.48 8.77
CA LYS A 198 -0.77 -12.69 9.96
C LYS A 198 0.47 -11.78 9.98
N ILE A 199 0.64 -10.95 8.94
CA ILE A 199 1.80 -10.07 8.77
C ILE A 199 3.09 -10.85 8.51
N GLU A 200 2.98 -11.98 7.83
CA GLU A 200 4.12 -12.74 7.31
C GLU A 200 4.27 -12.43 5.81
N SER A 201 5.52 -12.30 5.35
CA SER A 201 5.81 -12.09 3.93
C SER A 201 5.44 -13.33 3.12
N SER A 202 4.64 -13.18 2.06
CA SER A 202 4.14 -14.27 1.22
C SER A 202 4.75 -14.33 -0.18
N GLY A 203 5.75 -13.49 -0.49
CA GLY A 203 6.42 -13.42 -1.81
C GLY A 203 5.52 -12.99 -2.99
N LYS A 204 4.21 -12.87 -2.77
CA LYS A 204 3.19 -12.40 -3.72
C LYS A 204 2.37 -11.30 -3.06
N THR A 205 1.93 -10.32 -3.86
CA THR A 205 1.04 -9.27 -3.37
C THR A 205 -0.38 -9.80 -3.19
N SER A 206 -0.99 -9.55 -2.05
CA SER A 206 -2.37 -9.96 -1.77
C SER A 206 -3.09 -8.93 -0.90
N LEU A 207 -4.42 -9.05 -0.86
CA LEU A 207 -5.29 -8.31 0.05
C LEU A 207 -6.27 -9.28 0.70
N ASN A 208 -6.32 -9.28 2.03
CA ASN A 208 -7.28 -10.06 2.80
C ASN A 208 -8.57 -9.26 3.03
N PHE A 209 -9.57 -9.51 2.20
CA PHE A 209 -10.87 -8.85 2.26
C PHE A 209 -11.65 -9.20 3.52
N SER A 210 -11.45 -10.39 4.09
CA SER A 210 -12.09 -10.76 5.37
C SER A 210 -11.54 -9.98 6.57
N LYS A 211 -10.35 -9.39 6.46
CA LYS A 211 -9.79 -8.47 7.46
C LYS A 211 -10.08 -7.01 7.14
N LEU A 212 -10.28 -6.67 5.86
CA LEU A 212 -10.65 -5.33 5.41
C LEU A 212 -12.13 -5.02 5.70
N PHE A 213 -13.02 -5.97 5.46
CA PHE A 213 -14.46 -5.84 5.65
C PHE A 213 -14.95 -6.32 7.02
N ASP A 214 -16.20 -6.02 7.37
CA ASP A 214 -16.77 -6.46 8.65
C ASP A 214 -17.05 -7.96 8.63
N LYS A 215 -16.87 -8.64 9.76
CA LYS A 215 -17.20 -10.07 9.89
C LYS A 215 -18.68 -10.36 9.62
N LYS A 216 -19.57 -9.38 9.85
CA LYS A 216 -21.01 -9.50 9.58
C LYS A 216 -21.38 -9.34 8.09
N GLN A 217 -20.45 -8.84 7.26
CA GLN A 217 -20.71 -8.60 5.84
C GLN A 217 -20.51 -9.87 5.02
N LYS A 218 -21.46 -10.14 4.10
CA LYS A 218 -21.36 -11.22 3.14
C LYS A 218 -20.72 -10.69 1.85
N LEU A 219 -19.54 -11.21 1.53
CA LEU A 219 -18.77 -10.82 0.35
C LEU A 219 -19.12 -11.73 -0.83
N TYR A 220 -19.55 -11.12 -1.94
CA TYR A 220 -19.77 -11.80 -3.21
C TYR A 220 -18.73 -11.31 -4.20
N PHE A 221 -18.01 -12.22 -4.83
CA PHE A 221 -16.96 -11.88 -5.78
C PHE A 221 -17.39 -12.22 -7.20
N TYR A 222 -17.39 -11.23 -8.09
CA TYR A 222 -17.80 -11.38 -9.48
C TYR A 222 -16.56 -11.42 -10.37
N THR A 223 -16.41 -12.53 -11.09
CA THR A 223 -15.24 -12.86 -11.93
C THR A 223 -15.71 -13.47 -13.26
N PRO A 224 -15.00 -13.23 -14.38
CA PRO A 224 -15.36 -13.79 -15.69
C PRO A 224 -15.38 -15.32 -15.74
N SER A 225 -14.39 -15.95 -15.10
CA SER A 225 -14.14 -17.39 -15.18
C SER A 225 -14.88 -18.18 -14.11
N GLY A 226 -15.31 -17.53 -13.02
CA GLY A 226 -15.70 -18.22 -11.79
C GLY A 226 -14.50 -18.65 -10.94
N THR A 227 -13.27 -18.32 -11.35
CA THR A 227 -12.06 -18.55 -10.56
C THR A 227 -11.63 -17.26 -9.88
N LEU A 228 -11.16 -17.38 -8.64
CA LEU A 228 -10.69 -16.27 -7.82
C LEU A 228 -9.17 -16.13 -7.98
N PRO A 229 -8.66 -14.97 -8.39
CA PRO A 229 -7.22 -14.77 -8.43
C PRO A 229 -6.56 -14.85 -7.04
N PRO A 230 -5.33 -15.38 -6.95
CA PRO A 230 -4.65 -15.63 -5.66
C PRO A 230 -4.40 -14.36 -4.84
N GLU A 231 -4.36 -13.19 -5.47
CA GLU A 231 -4.20 -11.89 -4.80
C GLU A 231 -5.42 -11.53 -3.93
N PHE A 232 -6.60 -12.09 -4.24
CA PHE A 232 -7.84 -11.84 -3.51
C PHE A 232 -8.05 -12.91 -2.42
N VAL A 233 -7.67 -12.58 -1.19
CA VAL A 233 -7.76 -13.53 -0.06
C VAL A 233 -9.00 -13.22 0.79
N GLY A 234 -9.77 -14.25 1.16
CA GLY A 234 -10.93 -14.10 2.03
C GLY A 234 -12.02 -15.13 1.82
N LYS A 235 -13.09 -14.99 2.62
CA LYS A 235 -14.29 -15.82 2.54
C LYS A 235 -15.29 -15.15 1.58
N PHE A 236 -15.40 -15.69 0.37
CA PHE A 236 -16.26 -15.16 -0.68
C PHE A 236 -17.33 -16.15 -1.14
N ARG A 237 -18.46 -15.62 -1.61
CA ARG A 237 -19.38 -16.34 -2.49
C ARG A 237 -19.04 -15.98 -3.93
N ILE A 238 -18.39 -16.89 -4.64
CA ILE A 238 -17.94 -16.65 -6.02
C ILE A 238 -19.13 -16.69 -6.98
N ARG A 239 -19.19 -15.73 -7.91
CA ARG A 239 -20.19 -15.61 -8.95
C ARG A 239 -19.49 -15.43 -10.30
N LYS A 240 -19.81 -16.28 -11.26
CA LYS A 240 -19.34 -16.18 -12.64
C LYS A 240 -20.18 -15.17 -13.42
N PHE A 241 -19.56 -14.35 -14.28
CA PHE A 241 -20.28 -13.39 -15.13
C PHE A 241 -19.63 -13.11 -16.50
#